data_AF-A0A329CAU7-F1
#
_entry.id   AF-A0A329CAU7-F1
#
_cell.length_a   1.000
_cell.length_b   1.000
_cell.length_c   1.000
_cell.angle_alpha   90.00
_cell.angle_beta   90.00
_cell.angle_gamma   90.00
#
_symmetry.space_group_name_H-M   'P 1'
#
loop_
_entity.id
_entity.type
_entity.pdbx_description
1 polymer ?
#
loop_
_entity_poly.entity_id
_entity_poly.type
_entity_poly.pdbx_seq_one_letter_code
_entity_poly.pdbx_strand_id
1 'polypeptide(L)'
;MSIQQLSKATGWKWESIQNWVDEGMLASERIQRRGQPCRVVLPQQLLEFRQAYVPLADLARAMGTKSSALSRLLPGVELVGAKQLPDGAMRGGLVRIADLGRLAVIGARAGHDLFVPASLTP
;
A
#
# COMPACT_ATOMS: atom_id res chain seq x y z
N MET A 1 0.31 6.71 -17.23
CA MET A 1 0.78 5.31 -17.34
C MET A 1 -0.44 4.38 -17.35
N SER A 2 -0.51 3.40 -18.25
CA SER A 2 -1.55 2.37 -18.15
C SER A 2 -1.35 1.51 -16.89
N ILE A 3 -2.38 0.81 -16.45
CA ILE A 3 -2.30 -0.10 -15.29
C ILE A 3 -1.19 -1.14 -15.46
N GLN A 4 -1.02 -1.70 -16.67
CA GLN A 4 0.06 -2.64 -16.98
C GLN A 4 1.44 -1.99 -16.86
N GLN A 5 1.61 -0.77 -17.36
CA GLN A 5 2.87 -0.03 -17.22
C GLN A 5 3.18 0.27 -15.76
N LEU A 6 2.16 0.66 -14.98
CA LEU A 6 2.30 0.92 -13.55
C LEU A 6 2.68 -0.34 -12.79
N SER A 7 2.04 -1.47 -13.09
CA SER A 7 2.38 -2.78 -12.52
C SER A 7 3.84 -3.15 -12.78
N LYS A 8 4.33 -2.95 -14.01
CA LYS A 8 5.74 -3.20 -14.35
C LYS A 8 6.70 -2.26 -13.62
N ALA A 9 6.36 -0.98 -13.51
CA ALA A 9 7.22 0.03 -12.90
C ALA A 9 7.33 -0.12 -11.37
N THR A 10 6.26 -0.60 -10.72
CA THR A 10 6.15 -0.67 -9.25
C THR A 10 6.30 -2.08 -8.69
N GLY A 11 6.12 -3.09 -9.52
CA GLY A 11 6.01 -4.48 -9.09
C GLY A 11 4.66 -4.82 -8.42
N TRP A 12 3.71 -3.88 -8.34
CA TRP A 12 2.38 -4.18 -7.82
C TRP A 12 1.60 -5.07 -8.77
N LYS A 13 0.78 -5.96 -8.22
CA LYS A 13 -0.10 -6.82 -9.01
C LYS A 13 -1.18 -5.97 -9.69
N TRP A 14 -1.44 -6.24 -10.96
CA TRP A 14 -2.38 -5.46 -11.77
C TRP A 14 -3.79 -5.51 -11.16
N GLU A 15 -4.19 -6.64 -10.56
CA GLU A 15 -5.48 -6.82 -9.90
C GLU A 15 -5.64 -5.86 -8.72
N SER A 16 -4.55 -5.60 -7.99
CA SER A 16 -4.54 -4.68 -6.85
C SER A 16 -4.64 -3.23 -7.33
N ILE A 17 -3.87 -2.86 -8.36
CA ILE A 17 -3.96 -1.52 -8.96
C ILE A 17 -5.37 -1.27 -9.48
N GLN A 18 -5.95 -2.22 -10.21
CA GLN A 18 -7.31 -2.12 -10.73
C GLN A 18 -8.31 -1.95 -9.58
N ASN A 19 -8.17 -2.73 -8.51
CA ASN A 19 -9.02 -2.61 -7.32
C ASN A 19 -8.93 -1.23 -6.67
N TRP A 20 -7.73 -0.68 -6.48
CA TRP A 20 -7.55 0.66 -5.91
C TRP A 20 -8.15 1.76 -6.78
N VAL A 21 -8.09 1.58 -8.10
CA VAL A 21 -8.73 2.50 -9.05
C VAL A 21 -10.26 2.41 -8.97
N ASP A 22 -10.79 1.19 -8.90
CA ASP A 22 -12.24 0.96 -8.85
C ASP A 22 -12.85 1.42 -7.51
N GLU A 23 -12.11 1.27 -6.41
CA GLU A 23 -12.49 1.78 -5.08
C GLU A 23 -12.18 3.28 -4.89
N GLY A 24 -11.62 3.96 -5.90
CA GLY A 24 -11.36 5.41 -5.86
C GLY A 24 -10.16 5.84 -5.00
N MET A 25 -9.36 4.90 -4.50
CA MET A 25 -8.13 5.19 -3.76
C MET A 25 -7.00 5.67 -4.67
N LEU A 26 -6.89 5.10 -5.87
CA LEU A 26 -5.94 5.51 -6.89
C LEU A 26 -6.69 6.22 -8.01
N ALA A 27 -6.55 7.54 -8.10
CA ALA A 27 -7.16 8.31 -9.17
C ALA A 27 -6.64 7.85 -10.55
N SER A 28 -7.53 7.88 -11.54
CA SER A 28 -7.23 7.48 -12.91
C SER A 28 -8.08 8.25 -13.91
N GLU A 29 -7.51 8.55 -15.07
CA GLU A 29 -8.23 9.12 -16.21
C GLU A 29 -8.69 8.03 -17.18
N ARG A 30 -9.89 8.22 -17.75
CA ARG A 30 -10.35 7.45 -18.90
C ARG A 30 -9.93 8.16 -20.17
N ILE A 31 -9.11 7.51 -20.98
CA ILE A 31 -8.66 8.01 -22.28
C ILE A 31 -9.07 7.05 -23.39
N GLN A 32 -9.14 7.54 -24.62
CA GLN A 32 -9.19 6.66 -25.79
C GLN A 32 -7.79 6.40 -26.32
N ARG A 33 -7.45 5.14 -26.53
CA ARG A 33 -6.19 4.73 -27.17
C ARG A 33 -6.51 3.78 -28.31
N ARG A 34 -6.19 4.18 -29.54
CA ARG A 34 -6.49 3.40 -30.76
C ARG A 34 -7.98 3.00 -30.84
N GLY A 35 -8.88 3.92 -30.48
CA GLY A 35 -10.32 3.69 -30.47
C GLY A 35 -10.85 2.87 -29.29
N GLN A 36 -10.00 2.33 -28.40
CA GLN A 36 -10.44 1.59 -27.22
C GLN A 36 -10.35 2.45 -25.95
N PRO A 37 -11.38 2.41 -25.07
CA PRO A 37 -11.30 3.07 -23.77
C PRO A 37 -10.24 2.39 -22.90
N CYS A 38 -9.37 3.20 -22.30
CA CYS A 38 -8.29 2.76 -21.44
C CYS A 38 -8.21 3.63 -20.18
N ARG A 39 -7.84 3.03 -19.05
CA ARG A 39 -7.53 3.77 -17.83
C ARG A 39 -6.04 4.04 -17.72
N VAL A 40 -5.69 5.28 -17.42
CA VAL A 40 -4.31 5.69 -17.14
C VAL A 40 -4.22 6.42 -15.81
N VAL A 41 -3.13 6.18 -15.10
CA VAL A 41 -2.76 6.90 -13.88
C VAL A 41 -1.72 7.95 -14.26
N LEU A 42 -2.01 9.21 -13.96
CA LEU A 42 -1.09 10.32 -14.18
C LEU A 42 0.01 10.35 -13.09
N PRO A 43 1.20 10.90 -13.36
CA PRO A 43 2.27 10.99 -12.36
C PRO A 43 1.83 11.68 -11.07
N GLN A 44 1.08 12.78 -11.16
CA GLN A 44 0.55 13.48 -9.99
C GLN A 44 -0.42 12.60 -9.17
N GLN A 45 -1.32 11.87 -9.83
CA GLN A 45 -2.26 10.96 -9.17
C GLN A 45 -1.53 9.83 -8.43
N LEU A 46 -0.43 9.32 -9.02
CA LEU A 46 0.43 8.34 -8.35
C LEU A 46 1.15 8.94 -7.14
N LEU A 47 1.62 10.18 -7.25
CA LEU A 47 2.26 10.90 -6.14
C LEU A 47 1.28 11.11 -4.98
N GLU A 48 0.08 11.60 -5.26
CA GLU A 48 -0.98 11.78 -4.26
C GLU A 48 -1.34 10.47 -3.57
N PHE A 49 -1.50 9.39 -4.35
CA PHE A 49 -1.70 8.04 -3.80
C PHE A 49 -0.56 7.60 -2.89
N ARG A 50 0.69 7.91 -3.26
CA ARG A 50 1.88 7.58 -2.46
C ARG A 50 2.07 8.47 -1.22
N GLN A 51 1.49 9.66 -1.19
CA GLN A 51 1.45 10.53 -0.02
C GLN A 51 0.37 10.11 0.98
N ALA A 52 -0.70 9.46 0.52
CA ALA A 52 -1.79 9.00 1.38
C ALA A 52 -1.60 7.56 1.88
N TYR A 53 -1.04 6.68 1.06
CA TYR A 53 -1.01 5.24 1.31
C TYR A 53 0.39 4.64 1.12
N VAL A 54 0.63 3.48 1.74
CA VAL A 54 1.75 2.58 1.46
C VAL A 54 1.19 1.17 1.24
N PRO A 55 1.56 0.44 0.16
CA PRO A 55 1.13 -0.93 -0.02
C PRO A 55 1.80 -1.81 1.03
N LEU A 56 1.03 -2.66 1.70
CA LEU A 56 1.54 -3.52 2.76
C LEU A 56 2.67 -4.43 2.26
N ALA A 57 2.64 -4.84 1.00
CA ALA A 57 3.71 -5.62 0.39
C ALA A 57 5.03 -4.85 0.24
N ASP A 58 4.97 -3.56 -0.05
CA ASP A 58 6.17 -2.74 -0.13
C ASP A 58 6.72 -2.45 1.27
N LEU A 59 5.84 -2.13 2.22
CA LEU A 59 6.23 -1.93 3.62
C LEU A 59 6.87 -3.20 4.20
N ALA A 60 6.25 -4.36 3.99
CA ALA A 60 6.80 -5.64 4.44
C ALA A 60 8.16 -5.94 3.80
N ARG A 61 8.30 -5.70 2.48
CA ARG A 61 9.59 -5.86 1.79
C ARG A 61 10.65 -4.94 2.38
N ALA A 62 10.34 -3.67 2.62
CA ALA A 62 11.25 -2.71 3.22
C ALA A 62 11.66 -3.12 4.66
N MET A 63 10.77 -3.77 5.39
CA MET A 63 11.01 -4.31 6.73
C MET A 63 11.62 -5.72 6.73
N GLY A 64 11.94 -6.30 5.57
CA GLY A 64 12.49 -7.66 5.48
C GLY A 64 11.55 -8.77 5.94
N THR A 65 10.22 -8.57 5.88
CA THR A 65 9.21 -9.52 6.34
C THR A 65 8.15 -9.81 5.27
N LYS A 66 7.22 -10.72 5.56
CA LYS A 66 6.08 -11.06 4.69
C LYS A 66 4.88 -10.18 5.05
N SER A 67 4.07 -9.78 4.06
CA SER A 67 2.85 -8.99 4.29
C SER A 67 1.91 -9.63 5.31
N SER A 68 1.74 -10.95 5.28
CA SER A 68 0.89 -11.70 6.22
C SER A 68 1.47 -11.77 7.64
N ALA A 69 2.78 -11.63 7.79
CA ALA A 69 3.41 -11.48 9.10
C ALA A 69 3.22 -10.05 9.60
N LEU A 70 3.49 -9.06 8.75
CA LEU A 70 3.34 -7.66 9.10
C LEU A 70 1.89 -7.27 9.45
N SER A 71 0.89 -7.77 8.73
CA SER A 71 -0.52 -7.49 9.04
C SER A 71 -0.92 -7.93 10.44
N ARG A 72 -0.31 -9.00 10.97
CA ARG A 72 -0.56 -9.49 12.34
C ARG A 72 0.13 -8.63 13.40
N LEU A 73 1.20 -7.91 13.03
CA LEU A 73 1.97 -7.03 13.91
C LEU A 73 1.44 -5.59 13.94
N LEU A 74 0.42 -5.27 13.14
CA LEU A 74 -0.23 -3.97 13.11
C LEU A 74 -1.68 -4.06 13.61
N PRO A 75 -1.95 -4.61 14.82
CA PRO A 75 -3.30 -4.65 15.34
C PRO A 75 -3.83 -3.22 15.52
N GLY A 76 -5.03 -2.96 14.99
CA GLY A 76 -5.65 -1.63 15.03
C GLY A 76 -5.33 -0.73 13.85
N VAL A 77 -4.44 -1.15 12.92
CA VAL A 77 -4.31 -0.49 11.62
C VAL A 77 -5.28 -1.11 10.64
N GLU A 78 -6.21 -0.30 10.15
CA GLU A 78 -7.10 -0.73 9.08
C GLU A 78 -6.30 -0.87 7.77
N LEU A 79 -6.34 -2.08 7.19
CA LEU A 79 -5.83 -2.32 5.85
C LEU A 79 -6.92 -2.04 4.83
N VAL A 80 -6.80 -0.93 4.10
CA VAL A 80 -7.79 -0.52 3.09
C VAL A 80 -7.42 -1.01 1.69
N GLY A 81 -8.40 -1.08 0.78
CA GLY A 81 -8.18 -1.48 -0.62
C GLY A 81 -7.71 -2.91 -0.83
N ALA A 82 -7.79 -3.73 0.23
CA ALA A 82 -7.52 -5.15 0.16
C ALA A 82 -8.70 -5.85 -0.53
N LYS A 83 -8.40 -6.53 -1.63
CA LYS A 83 -9.34 -7.40 -2.32
C LYS A 83 -9.23 -8.82 -1.78
N GLN A 84 -10.35 -9.41 -1.40
CA GLN A 84 -10.42 -10.84 -1.12
C GLN A 84 -10.40 -11.63 -2.43
N LEU A 85 -9.49 -12.59 -2.52
CA LEU A 85 -9.39 -13.52 -3.63
C LEU A 85 -10.31 -14.74 -3.41
N PRO A 86 -10.63 -15.52 -4.47
CA PRO A 86 -11.48 -16.71 -4.35
C PRO A 86 -10.97 -17.77 -3.36
N ASP A 87 -9.66 -17.80 -3.10
CA ASP A 87 -9.00 -18.67 -2.11
C ASP A 87 -9.06 -18.11 -0.68
N GLY A 88 -9.72 -16.97 -0.47
CA GLY A 88 -9.83 -16.27 0.81
C GLY A 88 -8.64 -15.37 1.14
N ALA A 89 -7.57 -15.38 0.33
CA ALA A 89 -6.41 -14.53 0.59
C ALA A 89 -6.72 -13.06 0.32
N MET A 90 -6.20 -12.17 1.17
CA MET A 90 -6.32 -10.72 0.98
C MET A 90 -5.13 -10.20 0.16
N ARG A 91 -5.39 -9.46 -0.92
CA ARG A 91 -4.36 -8.90 -1.79
C ARG A 91 -4.55 -7.41 -1.99
N GLY A 92 -3.44 -6.66 -2.04
CA GLY A 92 -3.47 -5.22 -2.30
C GLY A 92 -3.81 -4.38 -1.07
N GLY A 93 -3.67 -4.90 0.14
CA GLY A 93 -3.86 -4.08 1.34
C GLY A 93 -2.95 -2.85 1.36
N LEU A 94 -3.51 -1.71 1.70
CA LEU A 94 -2.86 -0.43 1.85
C LEU A 94 -2.91 -0.01 3.31
N VAL A 95 -1.83 0.60 3.79
CA VAL A 95 -1.78 1.28 5.06
C VAL A 95 -1.84 2.78 4.80
N ARG A 96 -2.68 3.52 5.52
CA ARG A 96 -2.66 4.99 5.44
C ARG A 96 -1.39 5.51 6.13
N ILE A 97 -0.69 6.46 5.50
CA ILE A 97 0.52 7.05 6.08
C ILE A 97 0.22 7.71 7.43
N ALA A 98 -0.96 8.32 7.57
CA ALA A 98 -1.42 8.89 8.83
C ALA A 98 -1.49 7.85 9.96
N ASP A 99 -1.90 6.61 9.67
CA ASP A 99 -2.00 5.55 10.68
C ASP A 99 -0.60 5.07 11.11
N LEU A 100 0.36 5.00 10.18
CA LEU A 100 1.78 4.75 10.53
C LEU A 100 2.34 5.85 11.43
N GLY A 101 2.09 7.12 11.10
CA GLY A 101 2.52 8.25 11.92
C GLY A 101 1.93 8.21 13.34
N ARG A 102 0.63 7.88 13.45
CA ARG A 102 -0.03 7.69 14.75
C ARG A 102 0.61 6.56 15.55
N LEU A 103 0.88 5.41 14.94
CA LEU A 103 1.56 4.30 15.60
C LEU A 103 2.96 4.70 16.10
N ALA A 104 3.73 5.42 15.29
CA ALA A 104 5.05 5.90 15.69
C ALA A 104 4.96 6.84 16.90
N VAL A 105 4.01 7.77 16.91
CA VAL A 105 3.78 8.67 18.06
C VAL A 105 3.36 7.90 19.32
N ILE A 106 2.48 6.89 19.18
CA ILE A 106 2.06 6.05 20.30
C ILE A 106 3.26 5.28 20.87
N GLY A 107 4.05 4.63 20.01
CA GLY A 107 5.24 3.89 20.45
C GLY A 107 6.25 4.78 21.17
N ALA A 108 6.51 5.98 20.64
CA ALA A 108 7.39 6.96 21.27
C ALA A 108 6.86 7.42 22.65
N ARG A 109 5.55 7.68 22.77
CA ARG A 109 4.92 8.05 24.05
C ARG A 109 4.94 6.93 25.09
N ALA A 110 4.86 5.68 24.63
CA ALA A 110 4.93 4.50 25.49
C ALA A 110 6.35 4.20 25.99
N GLY A 111 7.33 5.07 25.72
CA GLY A 111 8.72 4.89 26.15
C GLY A 111 9.44 3.75 25.42
N HIS A 112 8.86 3.23 24.33
CA HIS A 112 9.59 2.34 23.45
C HIS A 112 10.54 3.22 22.64
N ASP A 113 11.84 3.03 22.85
CA ASP A 113 12.84 3.68 22.02
C ASP A 113 12.78 3.04 20.62
N LEU A 114 11.94 3.61 19.76
CA LEU A 114 11.58 3.05 18.45
C LEU A 114 12.76 2.97 17.48
N PHE A 115 13.92 3.49 17.85
CA PHE A 115 15.13 3.55 17.03
C PHE A 115 16.36 2.91 17.70
N VAL A 116 16.24 2.27 18.86
CA VAL A 116 17.34 1.48 19.43
C VAL A 116 17.44 0.14 18.69
N PRO A 117 18.61 -0.21 18.13
CA PRO A 117 18.82 -1.51 17.51
C PRO A 117 18.47 -2.65 18.48
N ALA A 118 17.73 -3.65 18.01
CA ALA A 118 17.36 -4.85 18.80
C ALA A 118 18.58 -5.61 19.39
N SER A 119 19.80 -5.23 19.01
CA SER A 119 21.07 -5.70 19.56
C SER A 119 21.50 -5.05 20.89
N LEU A 120 20.70 -4.14 21.47
CA LEU A 120 21.05 -3.43 22.71
C LEU A 120 20.04 -3.59 23.87
N THR A 121 19.05 -4.47 23.74
CA THR A 121 18.30 -4.93 24.92
C THR A 121 19.13 -5.98 25.67
N PRO A 122 19.49 -5.75 26.95
CA PRO A 122 20.26 -6.71 27.77
C PRO A 122 19.47 -7.98 28.09
#